data_AF-A0A4Q5QW55-F1
#
_entry.id   AF-A0A4Q5QW55-F1
#
_cell.length_a   1.000
_cell.length_b   1.000
_cell.length_c   1.000
_cell.angle_alpha   90.00
_cell.angle_beta   90.00
_cell.angle_gamma   90.00
#
_symmetry.space_group_name_H-M   'P 1'
#
loop_
_entity.id
_entity.type
_entity.pdbx_description
1 polymer ?
#
loop_
_entity_poly.entity_id
_entity_poly.type
_entity_poly.pdbx_seq_one_letter_code
_entity_poly.pdbx_strand_id
1 'polypeptide(L)'
;MKFPTLSLPARALAAGTLLLAGCAGSHSLGTGPGPDLLVYIGTNVADAQANTIYLYRLSVSSGALIPVSAQPGGAQPTYLALDAAHRY
;
A
#
# COMPACT_ATOMS: atom_id res chain seq x y z
N MET A 1 18.01 -73.31 3.65
CA MET A 1 16.59 -72.99 3.93
C MET A 1 16.48 -71.47 3.99
N LYS A 2 15.74 -70.85 3.06
CA LYS A 2 15.72 -69.40 2.80
C LYS A 2 14.27 -68.92 2.86
N PHE A 3 13.98 -68.00 3.78
CA PHE A 3 12.65 -67.42 3.97
C PHE A 3 12.44 -66.24 3.00
N PRO A 4 11.27 -66.10 2.34
CA PRO A 4 10.97 -64.92 1.55
C PRO A 4 10.39 -63.80 2.43
N THR A 5 10.96 -62.61 2.30
CA THR A 5 10.48 -61.36 2.88
C THR A 5 9.25 -60.88 2.12
N LEU A 6 8.07 -60.86 2.75
CA LEU A 6 6.88 -60.21 2.21
C LEU A 6 6.97 -58.71 2.48
N SER A 7 7.05 -57.88 1.43
CA SER A 7 6.97 -56.43 1.56
C SER A 7 5.50 -55.99 1.53
N LEU A 8 5.08 -55.22 2.55
CA LEU A 8 3.83 -54.47 2.50
C LEU A 8 4.13 -53.06 1.99
N PRO A 9 3.43 -52.56 0.94
CA PRO A 9 3.50 -51.15 0.61
C PRO A 9 2.64 -50.35 1.61
N ALA A 10 3.33 -49.61 2.46
CA ALA A 10 2.74 -48.51 3.23
C ALA A 10 2.18 -47.47 2.24
N ARG A 11 0.86 -47.43 2.07
CA ARG A 11 0.18 -46.35 1.35
C ARG A 11 0.26 -45.10 2.23
N ALA A 12 1.33 -44.32 2.02
CA ALA A 12 1.46 -42.99 2.58
C ALA A 12 0.40 -42.08 1.94
N LEU A 13 -0.53 -41.61 2.78
CA LEU A 13 -1.55 -40.66 2.43
C LEU A 13 -0.87 -39.29 2.24
N ALA A 14 -0.65 -38.89 0.98
CA ALA A 14 -0.17 -37.56 0.65
C ALA A 14 -1.29 -36.54 0.94
N ALA A 15 -1.30 -35.98 2.14
CA ALA A 15 -2.08 -34.78 2.43
C ALA A 15 -1.41 -33.61 1.71
N GLY A 16 -1.96 -33.25 0.55
CA GLY A 16 -1.56 -32.08 -0.22
C GLY A 16 -1.86 -30.82 0.58
N THR A 17 -0.84 -30.25 1.20
CA THR A 17 -0.91 -28.93 1.82
C THR A 17 -1.07 -27.90 0.71
N LEU A 18 -2.29 -27.39 0.53
CA LEU A 18 -2.58 -26.26 -0.34
C LEU A 18 -1.61 -25.11 -0.05
N LEU A 19 -0.80 -24.76 -1.04
CA LEU A 19 -0.02 -23.54 -1.06
C LEU A 19 -0.98 -22.35 -1.16
N LEU A 20 -1.37 -21.78 -0.02
CA LEU A 20 -1.86 -20.40 0.01
C LEU A 20 -0.66 -19.47 -0.23
N ALA A 21 -0.29 -19.31 -1.50
CA ALA A 21 0.52 -18.19 -1.95
C ALA A 21 -0.35 -16.92 -1.86
N GLY A 22 -0.54 -16.43 -0.64
CA GLY A 22 -1.05 -15.08 -0.42
C GLY A 22 -0.04 -14.11 -0.99
N CYS A 23 -0.49 -13.25 -1.91
CA CYS A 23 0.28 -12.09 -2.36
C CYS A 23 0.42 -11.11 -1.19
N ALA A 24 1.26 -11.44 -0.21
CA ALA A 24 1.82 -10.45 0.68
C ALA A 24 2.74 -9.59 -0.21
N GLY A 25 2.22 -8.47 -0.69
CA GLY A 25 3.06 -7.44 -1.29
C GLY A 25 4.12 -7.10 -0.25
N SER A 26 5.36 -7.53 -0.49
CA SER A 26 6.51 -7.19 0.32
C SER A 26 6.74 -5.68 0.18
N HIS A 27 6.02 -4.88 0.95
CA HIS A 27 6.52 -3.55 1.29
C HIS A 27 7.76 -3.80 2.13
N SER A 28 8.91 -3.84 1.47
CA SER A 28 10.20 -3.78 2.16
C SER A 28 10.12 -2.61 3.10
N LEU A 29 10.05 -2.90 4.40
CA LEU A 29 10.34 -1.95 5.46
C LEU A 29 11.82 -1.64 5.33
N GLY A 30 12.15 -0.78 4.36
CA GLY A 30 13.52 -0.33 4.16
C GLY A 30 13.99 0.30 5.45
N THR A 31 15.11 -0.16 5.97
CA THR A 31 15.75 0.35 7.20
C THR A 31 16.40 1.74 6.99
N GLY A 32 15.92 2.52 6.02
CA GLY A 32 16.30 3.89 5.74
C GLY A 32 15.06 4.78 5.72
N PRO A 33 15.20 6.11 5.90
CA PRO A 33 14.06 7.00 5.74
C PRO A 33 13.48 6.77 4.34
N GLY A 34 12.20 6.41 4.29
CA GLY A 34 11.48 6.25 3.03
C GLY A 34 11.55 7.53 2.18
N PRO A 35 11.25 7.44 0.88
CA PRO A 35 11.20 8.64 0.04
C PRO A 35 10.19 9.64 0.60
N ASP A 36 10.47 10.93 0.42
CA ASP A 36 9.52 11.99 0.72
C ASP A 36 8.20 11.75 -0.03
N LEU A 37 7.08 12.03 0.65
CA LEU A 37 5.75 11.74 0.15
C LEU A 37 5.06 13.01 -0.34
N LEU A 38 4.22 12.89 -1.37
CA LEU A 38 3.28 13.95 -1.72
C LEU A 38 2.00 13.79 -0.88
N VAL A 39 1.54 14.88 -0.29
CA VAL A 39 0.33 14.92 0.53
C VAL A 39 -0.63 15.97 -0.02
N TYR A 40 -1.83 15.54 -0.37
CA TYR A 40 -2.91 16.38 -0.88
C TYR A 40 -3.92 16.64 0.24
N ILE A 41 -4.20 17.90 0.54
CA ILE A 41 -5.09 18.31 1.63
C ILE A 41 -6.19 19.19 1.04
N GLY A 42 -7.43 18.72 1.10
CA GLY A 42 -8.60 19.53 0.78
C GLY A 42 -9.10 20.29 2.00
N THR A 43 -9.45 21.57 1.83
CA THR A 43 -10.11 22.36 2.87
C THR A 43 -11.62 22.43 2.64
N ASN A 44 -12.38 22.36 3.73
CA ASN A 44 -13.82 22.63 3.72
C ASN A 44 -14.07 23.88 4.57
N VAL A 45 -14.22 25.01 3.89
CA VAL A 45 -14.54 26.30 4.49
C VAL A 45 -15.87 26.80 3.91
N ALA A 46 -16.52 27.72 4.62
CA ALA A 46 -17.87 28.18 4.28
C ALA A 46 -17.97 28.82 2.88
N ASP A 47 -16.90 29.46 2.42
CA ASP A 47 -16.81 30.02 1.07
C ASP A 47 -16.26 28.97 0.08
N ALA A 48 -17.09 28.56 -0.87
CA ALA A 48 -16.71 27.61 -1.89
C ALA A 48 -15.55 28.10 -2.78
N GLN A 49 -15.39 29.41 -2.96
CA GLN A 49 -14.28 29.99 -3.71
C GLN A 49 -12.95 29.94 -2.94
N ALA A 50 -13.03 29.80 -1.60
CA ALA A 50 -11.87 29.65 -0.73
C ALA A 50 -11.47 28.19 -0.49
N ASN A 51 -12.31 27.22 -0.90
CA ASN A 51 -11.96 25.81 -0.84
C ASN A 51 -10.79 25.52 -1.76
N THR A 52 -9.73 24.95 -1.18
CA THR A 52 -8.44 24.80 -1.82
C THR A 52 -7.94 23.39 -1.60
N ILE A 53 -7.32 22.82 -2.63
CA ILE A 53 -6.49 21.62 -2.50
C ILE A 53 -5.04 22.09 -2.42
N TYR A 54 -4.43 21.88 -1.26
CA TYR A 54 -3.01 22.15 -1.03
C TYR A 54 -2.18 20.89 -1.28
N LEU A 55 -1.07 21.05 -1.98
CA LEU A 55 -0.07 20.02 -2.18
C LEU A 55 1.18 20.34 -1.36
N TYR A 56 1.60 19.37 -0.55
CA TYR A 56 2.83 19.42 0.23
C TYR A 56 3.73 18.25 -0.13
N ARG A 57 5.03 18.45 0.10
CA ARG A 57 6.01 17.37 0.22
C ARG A 57 6.29 17.12 1.70
N LEU A 58 6.01 15.92 2.17
CA LEU A 58 6.33 15.44 3.51
C LEU A 58 7.73 14.88 3.53
N SER A 59 8.61 15.52 4.28
CA SER A 59 9.92 14.96 4.62
C SER A 59 9.73 13.79 5.58
N VAL A 60 9.96 12.55 5.13
CA VAL A 60 9.75 11.37 5.99
C VAL A 60 10.75 11.31 7.14
N SER A 61 11.95 11.85 6.94
CA SER A 61 13.00 11.89 7.97
C SER A 61 12.71 12.88 9.10
N SER A 62 11.98 13.97 8.83
CA SER A 62 11.77 15.07 9.80
C SER A 62 10.31 15.32 10.18
N GLY A 63 9.37 14.79 9.39
CA GLY A 63 7.93 15.10 9.52
C GLY A 63 7.52 16.48 8.98
N ALA A 64 8.46 17.26 8.43
CA ALA A 64 8.15 18.60 7.93
C ALA A 64 7.30 18.55 6.66
N LEU A 65 6.26 19.40 6.59
CA LEU A 65 5.48 19.66 5.38
C LEU A 65 6.02 20.88 4.65
N ILE A 66 6.50 20.69 3.43
CA ILE A 66 7.05 21.74 2.57
C ILE A 66 6.00 22.07 1.49
N PRO A 67 5.52 23.32 1.38
CA PRO A 67 4.50 23.69 0.41
C PRO A 67 4.99 23.50 -1.03
N VAL A 68 4.14 22.97 -1.89
CA VAL A 68 4.43 22.75 -3.33
C VAL A 68 3.51 23.61 -4.18
N SER A 69 2.19 23.49 -4.01
CA SER A 69 1.20 24.24 -4.79
C SER A 69 -0.16 24.31 -4.09
N ALA A 70 -1.03 25.19 -4.58
CA ALA A 70 -2.43 25.28 -4.17
C ALA A 70 -3.31 25.43 -5.42
N GLN A 71 -4.42 24.71 -5.48
CA GLN A 71 -5.36 24.75 -6.60
C GLN A 71 -6.81 24.87 -6.11
N PRO A 72 -7.72 25.48 -6.88
CA PRO A 72 -9.15 25.53 -6.52
C PRO A 72 -9.70 24.11 -6.30
N GLY A 73 -10.33 23.89 -5.14
CA GLY A 73 -10.85 22.57 -4.76
C GLY A 73 -12.31 22.32 -5.13
N GLY A 74 -13.01 23.33 -5.66
CA GLY A 74 -14.44 23.27 -5.93
C GLY A 74 -15.29 23.27 -4.66
N ALA A 75 -16.50 22.74 -4.74
CA ALA A 75 -17.39 22.67 -3.58
C ALA A 75 -16.92 21.57 -2.62
N GLN A 76 -16.40 21.96 -1.45
CA GLN A 76 -16.13 21.09 -0.30
C GLN A 76 -15.28 19.85 -0.62
N PRO A 77 -13.98 20.00 -0.93
CA PRO A 77 -13.06 18.88 -1.18
C PRO A 77 -12.72 18.10 0.11
N THR A 78 -13.69 17.38 0.66
CA THR A 78 -13.54 16.60 1.91
C THR A 78 -12.89 15.24 1.70
N TYR A 79 -12.91 14.74 0.47
CA TYR A 79 -12.28 13.49 0.06
C TYR A 79 -11.61 13.66 -1.30
N LEU A 80 -10.44 13.04 -1.45
CA LEU A 80 -9.65 13.07 -2.67
C LEU A 80 -9.34 11.64 -3.10
N ALA A 81 -9.32 11.41 -4.41
CA ALA A 81 -8.81 10.21 -5.03
C ALA A 81 -7.76 10.62 -6.07
N LEU A 82 -6.78 9.75 -6.31
CA LEU A 82 -5.70 9.99 -7.26
C LEU A 82 -5.76 8.94 -8.36
N ASP A 83 -5.50 9.36 -9.60
CA ASP A 83 -5.21 8.42 -10.68
C ASP A 83 -3.94 7.64 -10.36
N ALA A 84 -3.90 6.33 -10.63
CA ALA A 84 -2.72 5.50 -10.37
C ALA A 84 -1.50 5.92 -11.21
N ALA A 85 -1.74 6.57 -12.36
CA ALA A 85 -0.71 7.19 -13.18
C ALA A 85 -0.45 8.67 -12.83
N HIS A 86 -1.07 9.18 -11.76
CA HIS A 86 -0.90 10.54 -11.23
C HIS A 86 -1.20 11.65 -12.25
N ARG A 87 -2.13 11.40 -13.17
CA ARG A 87 -2.55 12.40 -14.17
C ARG A 87 -3.63 13.33 -13.63
N TYR A 88 -4.36 12.90 -12.60
CA TYR A 88 -5.47 13.60 -11.96
C TYR A 88 -5.43 13.38 -10.45
#